data_AF-A0A6A5E6R2-F1
#
_entry.id   AF-A0A6A5E6R2-F1
#
_cell.length_a   1.000
_cell.length_b   1.000
_cell.length_c   1.000
_cell.angle_alpha   90.00
_cell.angle_beta   90.00
_cell.angle_gamma   90.00
#
_symmetry.space_group_name_H-M   'P 1'
#
loop_
_entity.id
_entity.type
_entity.pdbx_description
1 polymer ?
#
loop_
_entity_poly.entity_id
_entity_poly.type
_entity_poly.pdbx_seq_one_letter_code
_entity_poly.pdbx_strand_id
1 'polypeptide(L)'
;MYQNLNKKQACVFYAVREWCLKRICGLNPDQFFFYINGGAGTGKSHLIKCIYSEASKILCKLPRRAEEADISNPTVLLTAFTGTAAFNISGSTLHSLLKLPRSLKPPFQGLGNNLDEVRSELLNAEIIIIDEVSMVSKPLFAYVDARLKQIKGSQRPFGGMSVIAVGDFFQLPPVRQSKPLCVYDPCEIDLWREHFQMITLTEIMRQKDDVAFAEMLNRIRVKEKSEELSEPDRALLSQAVTEPELCPTDVLHIFATNKQVDSHNSAMLALLHSHITKIDADDYKKDPQTGRMARQDKPFKGNRNELPDTLNVAEGVRVMLTRNIDVSQGLVNGSFSTLVRVISSEQNGVAHVTMLGLKMDDETAGRNYRNRAPGGPDNLVYIDRAEENMKQKGVNAQTVSYQTGLCLYDS
;
A
#
# COMPACT_ATOMS: atom_id res chain seq x y z
N MET A 1 -6.69 -26.15 -5.42
CA MET A 1 -6.66 -24.79 -4.81
C MET A 1 -8.03 -24.34 -4.29
N TYR A 2 -9.17 -24.78 -4.85
CA TYR A 2 -10.52 -24.29 -4.47
C TYR A 2 -11.23 -25.03 -3.33
N GLN A 3 -10.63 -26.08 -2.75
CA GLN A 3 -11.27 -26.93 -1.74
C GLN A 3 -11.38 -26.29 -0.34
N ASN A 4 -10.76 -25.13 -0.12
CA ASN A 4 -10.66 -24.49 1.21
C ASN A 4 -11.49 -23.20 1.35
N LEU A 5 -12.41 -22.91 0.42
CA LEU A 5 -13.31 -21.76 0.57
C LEU A 5 -14.49 -22.13 1.46
N ASN A 6 -14.83 -21.27 2.41
CA ASN A 6 -16.07 -21.43 3.16
C ASN A 6 -17.30 -21.14 2.28
N LYS A 7 -18.49 -21.47 2.78
CA LYS A 7 -19.75 -21.33 2.04
C LYS A 7 -19.97 -19.92 1.46
N LYS A 8 -19.72 -18.86 2.24
CA LYS A 8 -19.90 -17.48 1.78
C LYS A 8 -18.86 -17.06 0.75
N GLN A 9 -17.59 -17.40 0.98
CA GLN A 9 -16.51 -17.20 0.02
C GLN A 9 -16.79 -17.91 -1.30
N ALA A 10 -17.25 -19.17 -1.23
CA ALA A 10 -17.63 -19.95 -2.39
C ALA A 10 -18.79 -19.32 -3.17
N CYS A 11 -19.82 -18.79 -2.49
CA CYS A 11 -20.93 -18.08 -3.16
C CYS A 11 -20.42 -16.90 -4.00
N VAL A 12 -19.54 -16.05 -3.44
CA VAL A 12 -18.96 -14.92 -4.19
C VAL A 12 -18.11 -15.42 -5.35
N PHE A 13 -17.25 -16.41 -5.09
CA PHE A 13 -16.39 -17.00 -6.10
C PHE A 13 -17.18 -17.54 -7.30
N TYR A 14 -18.23 -18.32 -7.05
CA TYR A 14 -19.06 -18.90 -8.11
C TYR A 14 -19.91 -17.85 -8.83
N ALA A 15 -20.40 -16.82 -8.14
CA ALA A 15 -21.09 -15.71 -8.80
C ALA A 15 -20.20 -14.98 -9.80
N VAL A 16 -18.96 -14.65 -9.41
CA VAL A 16 -17.98 -14.03 -10.32
C VAL A 16 -17.59 -14.98 -11.46
N ARG A 17 -17.40 -16.26 -11.15
CA ARG A 17 -17.10 -17.29 -12.16
C ARG A 17 -18.20 -17.42 -13.20
N GLU A 18 -19.46 -17.49 -12.78
CA GLU A 18 -20.60 -17.53 -13.70
C GLU A 18 -20.68 -16.28 -14.58
N TRP A 19 -20.43 -15.10 -14.00
CA TRP A 19 -20.37 -13.87 -14.78
C TRP A 19 -19.29 -13.95 -15.87
N CYS A 20 -18.09 -14.42 -15.52
CA CYS A 20 -16.99 -14.61 -16.48
C CYS A 20 -17.36 -15.61 -17.59
N LEU A 21 -18.02 -16.72 -17.22
CA LEU A 21 -18.50 -17.72 -18.18
C LEU A 21 -19.53 -17.13 -19.15
N LYS A 22 -20.50 -16.37 -18.65
CA LYS A 22 -21.48 -15.66 -19.49
C LYS A 22 -20.78 -14.72 -20.48
N ARG A 23 -19.78 -13.95 -20.02
CA ARG A 23 -18.98 -13.05 -20.87
C ARG A 23 -18.29 -13.78 -22.02
N ILE A 24 -17.60 -14.89 -21.75
CA ILE A 24 -16.89 -15.64 -22.82
C ILE A 24 -17.85 -16.33 -23.80
N CYS A 25 -19.06 -16.67 -23.36
CA CYS A 25 -20.11 -17.21 -24.22
C CYS A 25 -20.80 -16.14 -25.09
N GLY A 26 -20.32 -14.90 -25.08
CA GLY A 26 -20.91 -13.78 -25.84
C GLY A 26 -22.22 -13.25 -25.26
N LEU A 27 -22.65 -13.76 -24.10
CA LEU A 27 -23.70 -13.13 -23.32
C LEU A 27 -23.08 -11.85 -22.73
N ASN A 28 -23.77 -10.72 -22.83
CA ASN A 28 -23.32 -9.44 -22.27
C ASN A 28 -23.99 -9.24 -20.89
N PRO A 29 -23.59 -9.95 -19.82
CA PRO A 29 -24.15 -9.75 -18.49
C PRO A 29 -23.85 -8.34 -18.00
N ASP A 30 -24.74 -7.82 -17.18
CA ASP A 30 -24.56 -6.54 -16.52
C ASP A 30 -23.34 -6.55 -15.60
N GLN A 31 -22.74 -5.37 -15.45
CA GLN A 31 -21.65 -5.13 -14.52
C GLN A 31 -22.09 -5.44 -13.08
N PHE A 32 -21.21 -6.05 -12.29
CA PHE A 32 -21.46 -6.26 -10.86
C PHE A 32 -20.57 -5.37 -10.00
N PHE A 33 -21.07 -5.01 -8.82
CA PHE A 33 -20.34 -4.23 -7.82
C PHE A 33 -20.48 -4.93 -6.47
N PHE A 34 -19.42 -5.62 -6.06
CA PHE A 34 -19.41 -6.34 -4.79
C PHE A 34 -18.54 -5.61 -3.78
N TYR A 35 -19.07 -5.43 -2.58
CA TYR A 35 -18.30 -5.05 -1.41
C TYR A 35 -18.18 -6.24 -0.47
N ILE A 36 -16.98 -6.82 -0.38
CA ILE A 36 -16.68 -7.94 0.49
C ILE A 36 -16.16 -7.40 1.83
N ASN A 37 -17.02 -7.40 2.83
CA ASN A 37 -16.73 -7.01 4.20
C ASN A 37 -16.35 -8.23 5.04
N GLY A 38 -15.60 -8.04 6.11
CA GLY A 38 -15.36 -9.05 7.13
C GLY A 38 -14.30 -8.62 8.11
N GLY A 39 -14.36 -9.14 9.35
CA GLY A 39 -13.36 -8.87 10.37
C GLY A 39 -11.94 -9.31 9.96
N ALA A 40 -10.95 -8.93 10.76
CA ALA A 40 -9.59 -9.41 10.59
C ALA A 40 -9.55 -10.95 10.59
N GLY A 41 -8.74 -11.55 9.72
CA GLY A 41 -8.58 -13.01 9.69
C GLY A 41 -9.71 -13.80 9.04
N THR A 42 -10.73 -13.18 8.43
CA THR A 42 -11.84 -13.87 7.71
C THR A 42 -11.49 -14.43 6.32
N GLY A 43 -10.21 -14.36 5.91
CA GLY A 43 -9.75 -14.90 4.64
C GLY A 43 -10.02 -14.03 3.40
N LYS A 44 -10.25 -12.72 3.56
CA LYS A 44 -10.49 -11.76 2.46
C LYS A 44 -9.43 -11.84 1.34
N SER A 45 -8.14 -11.71 1.68
CA SER A 45 -7.06 -11.77 0.69
C SER A 45 -6.92 -13.14 0.02
N HIS A 46 -7.30 -14.22 0.71
CA HIS A 46 -7.34 -15.56 0.09
C HIS A 46 -8.44 -15.64 -0.98
N LEU A 47 -9.64 -15.10 -0.68
CA LEU A 47 -10.73 -15.02 -1.66
C LEU A 47 -10.34 -14.18 -2.89
N ILE A 48 -9.65 -13.05 -2.69
CA ILE A 48 -9.12 -12.23 -3.81
C ILE A 48 -8.24 -13.08 -4.72
N LYS A 49 -7.26 -13.80 -4.16
CA LYS A 49 -6.33 -14.65 -4.92
C LYS A 49 -7.07 -15.74 -5.72
N CYS A 50 -8.08 -16.38 -5.11
CA CYS A 50 -8.90 -17.38 -5.79
C CYS A 50 -9.70 -16.78 -6.95
N ILE A 51 -10.41 -15.66 -6.73
CA ILE A 51 -11.20 -14.99 -7.76
C ILE A 51 -10.29 -14.53 -8.90
N TYR A 52 -9.17 -13.90 -8.60
CA TYR A 52 -8.21 -13.43 -9.59
C TYR A 52 -7.72 -14.56 -10.49
N SER A 53 -7.28 -15.67 -9.88
CA SER A 53 -6.74 -16.81 -10.63
C SER A 53 -7.77 -17.41 -11.58
N GLU A 54 -9.01 -17.63 -11.10
CA GLU A 54 -10.06 -18.23 -11.92
C GLU A 54 -10.61 -17.27 -12.99
N ALA A 55 -10.89 -16.02 -12.60
CA ALA A 55 -11.44 -15.02 -13.52
C ALA A 55 -10.43 -14.69 -14.63
N SER A 56 -9.14 -14.53 -14.31
CA SER A 56 -8.10 -14.29 -15.32
C SER A 56 -7.98 -15.46 -16.30
N LYS A 57 -8.05 -16.69 -15.79
CA LYS A 57 -8.01 -17.93 -16.61
C LYS A 57 -9.22 -18.09 -17.54
N ILE A 58 -10.39 -17.61 -17.12
CA ILE A 58 -11.60 -17.67 -17.96
C ILE A 58 -11.57 -16.52 -18.98
N LEU A 59 -11.35 -15.29 -18.52
CA LEU A 59 -11.46 -14.09 -19.32
C LEU A 59 -10.33 -13.95 -20.36
N CYS A 60 -9.17 -14.58 -20.16
CA CYS A 60 -8.13 -14.63 -21.20
C CYS A 60 -8.59 -15.33 -22.49
N LYS A 61 -9.68 -16.12 -22.44
CA LYS A 61 -10.29 -16.79 -23.60
C LYS A 61 -11.35 -15.95 -24.30
N LEU A 62 -11.58 -14.70 -23.88
CA LEU A 62 -12.58 -13.85 -24.52
C LEU A 62 -12.28 -13.73 -26.02
N PRO A 63 -13.23 -14.09 -26.90
CA PRO A 63 -13.07 -13.92 -28.34
C PRO A 63 -13.16 -12.42 -28.66
N ARG A 64 -12.05 -11.69 -28.53
CA ARG A 64 -11.96 -10.27 -28.89
C ARG A 64 -11.32 -10.11 -30.26
N ARG A 65 -11.73 -9.05 -30.96
CA ARG A 65 -11.26 -8.68 -32.29
C ARG A 65 -9.72 -8.70 -32.29
N ALA A 66 -9.17 -9.64 -33.03
CA ALA A 66 -7.77 -10.09 -32.99
C ALA A 66 -6.73 -9.04 -33.43
N GLU A 67 -7.15 -7.79 -33.69
CA GLU A 67 -6.29 -6.76 -34.28
C GLU A 67 -5.74 -5.75 -33.25
N GLU A 68 -6.34 -5.62 -32.06
CA GLU A 68 -5.97 -4.56 -31.08
C GLU A 68 -5.62 -5.08 -29.67
N ALA A 69 -5.95 -6.33 -29.34
CA ALA A 69 -5.80 -6.85 -27.99
C ALA A 69 -4.54 -7.72 -27.85
N ASP A 70 -3.50 -7.18 -27.19
CA ASP A 70 -2.37 -7.99 -26.76
C ASP A 70 -2.84 -8.99 -25.69
N ILE A 71 -2.60 -10.28 -25.94
CA ILE A 71 -2.95 -11.39 -25.04
C ILE A 71 -2.20 -11.26 -23.70
N SER A 72 -1.09 -10.53 -23.68
CA SER A 72 -0.31 -10.24 -22.47
C SER A 72 -1.02 -9.28 -21.50
N ASN A 73 -2.00 -8.50 -21.99
CA ASN A 73 -2.65 -7.48 -21.16
C ASN A 73 -3.63 -8.10 -20.14
N PRO A 74 -3.68 -7.54 -18.91
CA PRO A 74 -4.49 -8.09 -17.83
C PRO A 74 -6.00 -7.96 -18.10
N THR A 75 -6.74 -9.02 -17.84
CA THR A 75 -8.22 -9.03 -17.87
C THR A 75 -8.84 -8.72 -16.51
N VAL A 76 -8.10 -8.94 -15.43
CA VAL A 76 -8.47 -8.62 -14.05
C VAL A 76 -7.37 -7.76 -13.43
N LEU A 77 -7.73 -6.60 -12.92
CA LEU A 77 -6.81 -5.68 -12.26
C LEU A 77 -6.83 -5.92 -10.75
N LEU A 78 -5.68 -6.25 -10.17
CA LEU A 78 -5.51 -6.34 -8.72
C LEU A 78 -4.95 -5.04 -8.19
N THR A 79 -5.71 -4.37 -7.33
CA THR A 79 -5.31 -3.12 -6.72
C THR A 79 -5.51 -3.09 -5.23
N ALA A 80 -4.73 -2.25 -4.55
CA ALA A 80 -4.96 -1.89 -3.16
C ALA A 80 -4.63 -0.41 -2.91
N PHE A 81 -5.01 0.10 -1.74
CA PHE A 81 -4.66 1.46 -1.33
C PHE A 81 -3.18 1.60 -0.96
N THR A 82 -2.63 0.68 -0.16
CA THR A 82 -1.23 0.70 0.29
C THR A 82 -0.33 -0.22 -0.55
N GLY A 83 0.97 0.07 -0.59
CA GLY A 83 1.95 -0.77 -1.30
C GLY A 83 2.07 -2.16 -0.69
N THR A 84 2.05 -2.26 0.64
CA THR A 84 2.08 -3.53 1.38
C THR A 84 0.88 -4.41 1.08
N ALA A 85 -0.33 -3.84 1.06
CA ALA A 85 -1.54 -4.59 0.68
C ALA A 85 -1.50 -5.02 -0.79
N ALA A 86 -1.06 -4.13 -1.69
CA ALA A 86 -0.91 -4.43 -3.11
C ALA A 86 0.07 -5.60 -3.32
N PHE A 87 1.24 -5.57 -2.68
CA PHE A 87 2.22 -6.63 -2.76
C PHE A 87 1.68 -7.97 -2.22
N ASN A 88 0.96 -7.96 -1.10
CA ASN A 88 0.38 -9.15 -0.49
C ASN A 88 -0.60 -9.89 -1.43
N ILE A 89 -1.34 -9.16 -2.26
CA ILE A 89 -2.22 -9.74 -3.29
C ILE A 89 -1.53 -9.89 -4.66
N SER A 90 -0.24 -9.58 -4.77
CA SER A 90 0.50 -9.56 -6.04
C SER A 90 -0.10 -8.61 -7.08
N GLY A 91 -0.60 -7.47 -6.63
CA GLY A 91 -1.16 -6.40 -7.44
C GLY A 91 -0.38 -5.09 -7.34
N SER A 92 -1.00 -4.01 -7.82
CA SER A 92 -0.44 -2.66 -7.85
C SER A 92 -1.22 -1.70 -6.96
N THR A 93 -0.65 -0.56 -6.58
CA THR A 93 -1.47 0.46 -5.90
C THR A 93 -2.44 1.12 -6.89
N LEU A 94 -3.61 1.58 -6.41
CA LEU A 94 -4.54 2.37 -7.25
C LEU A 94 -3.83 3.56 -7.91
N HIS A 95 -2.96 4.24 -7.17
CA HIS A 95 -2.23 5.41 -7.64
C HIS A 95 -1.26 5.07 -8.77
N SER A 96 -0.50 3.98 -8.65
CA SER A 96 0.43 3.56 -9.68
C SER A 96 -0.28 3.05 -10.92
N LEU A 97 -1.24 2.13 -10.76
CA LEU A 97 -1.93 1.47 -11.89
C LEU A 97 -2.70 2.48 -12.75
N LEU A 98 -3.42 3.40 -12.11
CA LEU A 98 -4.26 4.36 -12.82
C LEU A 98 -3.53 5.69 -13.08
N LYS A 99 -2.23 5.80 -12.78
CA LYS A 99 -1.42 7.03 -12.84
C LYS A 99 -2.12 8.23 -12.19
N LEU A 100 -2.63 8.05 -10.97
CA LEU A 100 -3.38 9.09 -10.24
C LEU A 100 -2.44 10.17 -9.69
N PRO A 101 -2.81 11.47 -9.75
CA PRO A 101 -1.98 12.52 -9.17
C PRO A 101 -2.01 12.48 -7.64
N ARG A 102 -0.95 12.96 -6.99
CA ARG A 102 -0.87 13.10 -5.53
C ARG A 102 -1.96 14.03 -4.96
N SER A 103 -2.42 15.00 -5.76
CA SER A 103 -3.48 15.94 -5.40
C SER A 103 -4.72 15.63 -6.23
N LEU A 104 -5.80 15.23 -5.55
CA LEU A 104 -7.09 14.90 -6.15
C LEU A 104 -8.04 16.12 -6.16
N LYS A 105 -7.51 17.33 -6.00
CA LYS A 105 -8.31 18.56 -6.00
C LYS A 105 -8.89 18.81 -7.39
N PRO A 106 -10.15 19.25 -7.50
CA PRO A 106 -10.73 19.71 -8.76
C PRO A 106 -9.91 20.86 -9.39
N PRO A 107 -9.91 21.00 -10.73
CA PRO A 107 -10.60 20.14 -11.70
C PRO A 107 -9.90 18.77 -11.91
N PHE A 108 -10.63 17.80 -12.46
CA PHE A 108 -10.07 16.49 -12.82
C PHE A 108 -8.86 16.65 -13.75
N GLN A 109 -7.75 16.00 -13.41
CA GLN A 109 -6.52 16.04 -14.20
C GLN A 109 -6.48 14.82 -15.12
N GLY A 110 -6.58 15.05 -16.43
CA GLY A 110 -6.49 13.99 -17.43
C GLY A 110 -5.09 13.40 -17.56
N LEU A 111 -5.00 12.22 -18.18
CA LEU A 111 -3.73 11.52 -18.46
C LEU A 111 -2.83 12.22 -19.49
N GLY A 112 -3.38 13.12 -20.32
CA GLY A 112 -2.63 13.77 -21.40
C GLY A 112 -2.01 12.73 -22.34
N ASN A 113 -0.72 12.87 -22.64
CA ASN A 113 0.02 12.00 -23.56
C ASN A 113 0.12 10.53 -23.08
N ASN A 114 -0.07 10.27 -21.78
CA ASN A 114 -0.02 8.91 -21.23
C ASN A 114 -1.32 8.12 -21.47
N LEU A 115 -2.36 8.75 -22.03
CA LEU A 115 -3.68 8.13 -22.15
C LEU A 115 -3.66 6.90 -23.05
N ASP A 116 -3.02 6.99 -24.21
CA ASP A 116 -3.03 5.90 -25.19
C ASP A 116 -2.23 4.69 -24.71
N GLU A 117 -1.12 4.94 -24.00
CA GLU A 117 -0.32 3.90 -23.35
C GLU A 117 -1.13 3.15 -22.29
N VAL A 118 -1.74 3.87 -21.33
CA VAL A 118 -2.56 3.27 -20.27
C VAL A 118 -3.80 2.60 -20.83
N ARG A 119 -4.40 3.18 -21.89
CA ARG A 119 -5.54 2.58 -22.58
C ARG A 119 -5.16 1.26 -23.23
N SER A 120 -4.01 1.19 -23.89
CA SER A 120 -3.51 -0.05 -24.47
C SER A 120 -3.33 -1.12 -23.40
N GLU A 121 -2.64 -0.79 -22.30
CA GLU A 121 -2.35 -1.71 -21.19
C GLU A 121 -3.64 -2.25 -20.52
N LEU A 122 -4.63 -1.38 -20.30
CA LEU A 122 -5.85 -1.73 -19.56
C LEU A 122 -7.05 -2.03 -20.47
N LEU A 123 -6.84 -2.13 -21.79
CA LEU A 123 -7.90 -2.34 -22.76
C LEU A 123 -8.72 -3.60 -22.44
N ASN A 124 -8.02 -4.67 -22.07
CA ASN A 124 -8.57 -6.00 -21.82
C ASN A 124 -9.25 -6.14 -20.46
N ALA A 125 -9.04 -5.17 -19.57
CA ALA A 125 -9.55 -5.23 -18.21
C ALA A 125 -11.09 -5.19 -18.19
N GLU A 126 -11.67 -6.20 -17.54
CA GLU A 126 -13.13 -6.37 -17.32
C GLU A 126 -13.51 -6.23 -15.85
N ILE A 127 -12.58 -6.60 -14.95
CA ILE A 127 -12.79 -6.60 -13.50
C ILE A 127 -11.65 -5.82 -12.85
N ILE A 128 -11.98 -4.97 -11.89
CA ILE A 128 -11.00 -4.36 -10.98
C ILE A 128 -11.32 -4.78 -9.53
N ILE A 129 -10.31 -5.29 -8.84
CA ILE A 129 -10.38 -5.65 -7.43
C ILE A 129 -9.63 -4.59 -6.63
N ILE A 130 -10.24 -4.05 -5.58
CA ILE A 130 -9.69 -3.01 -4.71
C ILE A 130 -9.64 -3.55 -3.29
N ASP A 131 -8.46 -4.00 -2.83
CA ASP A 131 -8.23 -4.38 -1.44
C ASP A 131 -7.96 -3.15 -0.55
N GLU A 132 -8.19 -3.31 0.75
CA GLU A 132 -8.13 -2.24 1.75
C GLU A 132 -8.97 -1.00 1.39
N VAL A 133 -10.21 -1.23 0.92
CA VAL A 133 -11.13 -0.15 0.52
C VAL A 133 -11.50 0.81 1.66
N SER A 134 -11.30 0.42 2.93
CA SER A 134 -11.55 1.28 4.09
C SER A 134 -10.67 2.54 4.10
N MET A 135 -9.48 2.47 3.52
CA MET A 135 -8.57 3.61 3.39
C MET A 135 -8.83 4.46 2.14
N VAL A 136 -9.71 4.01 1.24
CA VAL A 136 -10.09 4.76 0.05
C VAL A 136 -11.11 5.84 0.43
N SER A 137 -10.83 7.10 0.08
CA SER A 137 -11.73 8.22 0.35
C SER A 137 -12.75 8.43 -0.77
N LYS A 138 -13.86 9.11 -0.47
CA LYS A 138 -14.87 9.50 -1.48
C LYS A 138 -14.26 10.22 -2.70
N PRO A 139 -13.42 11.26 -2.53
CA PRO A 139 -12.78 11.92 -3.66
C PRO A 139 -11.90 10.98 -4.48
N LEU A 140 -11.12 10.10 -3.83
CA LEU A 140 -10.29 9.12 -4.54
C LEU A 140 -11.14 8.14 -5.35
N PHE A 141 -12.23 7.66 -4.78
CA PHE A 141 -13.11 6.70 -5.44
C PHE A 141 -13.84 7.31 -6.65
N ALA A 142 -14.34 8.54 -6.52
CA ALA A 142 -14.88 9.29 -7.65
C ALA A 142 -13.82 9.55 -8.73
N TYR A 143 -12.57 9.81 -8.33
CA TYR A 143 -11.46 9.97 -9.27
C TYR A 143 -11.15 8.67 -10.02
N VAL A 144 -11.19 7.53 -9.33
CA VAL A 144 -11.02 6.19 -9.94
C VAL A 144 -12.11 5.94 -10.98
N ASP A 145 -13.37 6.21 -10.67
CA ASP A 145 -14.48 6.12 -11.63
C ASP A 145 -14.23 7.01 -12.87
N ALA A 146 -13.96 8.30 -12.67
CA ALA A 146 -13.67 9.23 -13.75
C ALA A 146 -12.46 8.81 -14.60
N ARG A 147 -11.40 8.28 -13.97
CA ARG A 147 -10.20 7.80 -14.66
C ARG A 147 -10.48 6.55 -15.47
N LEU A 148 -11.25 5.60 -14.97
CA LEU A 148 -11.63 4.40 -15.72
C LEU A 148 -12.59 4.73 -16.88
N LYS A 149 -13.51 5.69 -16.70
CA LYS A 149 -14.33 6.23 -17.81
C LYS A 149 -13.47 6.84 -18.91
N GLN A 150 -12.44 7.61 -18.55
CA GLN A 150 -11.47 8.19 -19.49
C GLN A 150 -10.68 7.11 -20.25
N ILE A 151 -10.19 6.09 -19.53
CA ILE A 151 -9.37 5.00 -20.11
C ILE A 151 -10.22 4.15 -21.06
N LYS A 152 -11.39 3.68 -20.60
CA LYS A 152 -12.28 2.78 -21.36
C LYS A 152 -13.12 3.50 -22.42
N GLY A 153 -13.18 4.84 -22.41
CA GLY A 153 -13.99 5.61 -23.34
C GLY A 153 -15.50 5.41 -23.17
N SER A 154 -15.95 5.08 -21.96
CA SER A 154 -17.34 4.75 -21.64
C SER A 154 -17.84 5.59 -20.47
N GLN A 155 -19.07 6.09 -20.54
CA GLN A 155 -19.69 6.85 -19.44
C GLN A 155 -20.38 5.97 -18.40
N ARG A 156 -20.40 4.64 -18.61
CA ARG A 156 -20.88 3.69 -17.60
C ARG A 156 -20.03 3.81 -16.33
N PRO A 157 -20.59 3.53 -15.14
CA PRO A 157 -19.81 3.49 -13.90
C PRO A 157 -18.54 2.64 -14.08
N PHE A 158 -17.40 3.16 -13.62
CA PHE A 158 -16.07 2.58 -13.74
C PHE A 158 -15.67 2.19 -15.17
N GLY A 159 -16.14 2.95 -16.16
CA GLY A 159 -15.88 2.66 -17.58
C GLY A 159 -16.54 1.37 -18.09
N GLY A 160 -17.54 0.85 -17.37
CA GLY A 160 -18.22 -0.41 -17.67
C GLY A 160 -17.53 -1.65 -17.10
N MET A 161 -16.49 -1.49 -16.28
CA MET A 161 -15.85 -2.59 -15.57
C MET A 161 -16.68 -3.03 -14.36
N SER A 162 -16.61 -4.32 -14.02
CA SER A 162 -17.13 -4.81 -12.74
C SER A 162 -16.12 -4.55 -11.63
N VAL A 163 -16.60 -4.25 -10.42
CA VAL A 163 -15.73 -3.88 -9.30
C VAL A 163 -15.94 -4.82 -8.12
N ILE A 164 -14.84 -5.30 -7.54
CA ILE A 164 -14.84 -6.02 -6.26
C ILE A 164 -14.04 -5.18 -5.27
N ALA A 165 -14.73 -4.49 -4.38
CA ALA A 165 -14.10 -3.81 -3.26
C ALA A 165 -14.01 -4.75 -2.06
N VAL A 166 -12.87 -4.78 -1.40
CA VAL A 166 -12.59 -5.67 -0.27
C VAL A 166 -11.97 -4.83 0.85
N GLY A 167 -12.44 -5.02 2.08
CA GLY A 167 -11.90 -4.30 3.23
C GLY A 167 -12.80 -4.38 4.44
N ASP A 168 -12.51 -3.54 5.43
CA ASP A 168 -13.26 -3.47 6.68
C ASP A 168 -13.27 -2.03 7.19
N PHE A 169 -14.43 -1.36 7.09
CA PHE A 169 -14.57 0.04 7.54
C PHE A 169 -14.40 0.24 9.05
N PHE A 170 -14.36 -0.84 9.85
CA PHE A 170 -14.02 -0.77 11.28
C PHE A 170 -12.51 -0.74 11.55
N GLN A 171 -11.67 -0.89 10.52
CA GLN A 171 -10.23 -0.72 10.64
C GLN A 171 -9.84 0.76 10.45
N LEU A 172 -8.75 1.02 9.71
CA LEU A 172 -8.25 2.37 9.50
C LEU A 172 -9.09 3.11 8.44
N PRO A 173 -9.61 4.31 8.77
CA PRO A 173 -10.26 5.17 7.80
C PRO A 173 -9.23 5.85 6.88
N PRO A 174 -9.66 6.57 5.83
CA PRO A 174 -8.76 7.31 4.98
C PRO A 174 -7.95 8.35 5.75
N VAL A 175 -6.69 8.53 5.34
CA VAL A 175 -5.78 9.49 5.96
C VAL A 175 -6.23 10.96 5.72
N ARG A 176 -5.71 11.87 6.56
CA ARG A 176 -5.88 13.33 6.43
C ARG A 176 -7.33 13.83 6.53
N GLN A 177 -8.15 13.17 7.35
CA GLN A 177 -9.57 13.54 7.56
C GLN A 177 -10.39 13.51 6.27
N SER A 178 -9.96 12.73 5.27
CA SER A 178 -10.74 12.56 4.05
C SER A 178 -12.00 11.75 4.37
N LYS A 179 -13.14 12.10 3.75
CA LYS A 179 -14.41 11.40 3.98
C LYS A 179 -14.31 9.92 3.57
N PRO A 180 -14.60 8.97 4.47
CA PRO A 180 -14.74 7.55 4.14
C PRO A 180 -15.93 7.28 3.22
N LEU A 181 -15.86 6.18 2.43
CA LEU A 181 -16.95 5.79 1.51
C LEU A 181 -18.26 5.45 2.21
N CYS A 182 -18.19 4.88 3.41
CA CYS A 182 -19.38 4.46 4.17
C CYS A 182 -20.21 5.63 4.73
N VAL A 183 -19.64 6.84 4.79
CA VAL A 183 -20.30 8.04 5.34
C VAL A 183 -21.18 8.68 4.28
N TYR A 184 -22.47 8.84 4.56
CA TYR A 184 -23.38 9.53 3.64
C TYR A 184 -22.97 10.99 3.45
N ASP A 185 -23.07 11.47 2.21
CA ASP A 185 -23.00 12.90 1.94
C ASP A 185 -24.08 13.27 0.93
N PRO A 186 -25.09 14.07 1.30
CA PRO A 186 -26.16 14.47 0.38
C PRO A 186 -25.67 15.43 -0.71
N CYS A 187 -24.49 16.03 -0.57
CA CYS A 187 -23.95 17.02 -1.50
C CYS A 187 -23.08 16.39 -2.62
N GLU A 188 -22.84 15.09 -2.59
CA GLU A 188 -21.96 14.38 -3.54
C GLU A 188 -22.69 13.16 -4.14
N ILE A 189 -22.32 12.79 -5.37
CA ILE A 189 -22.79 11.54 -5.99
C ILE A 189 -22.23 10.36 -5.19
N ASP A 190 -23.10 9.45 -4.74
CA ASP A 190 -22.70 8.34 -3.88
C ASP A 190 -22.60 7.03 -4.68
N LEU A 191 -21.53 6.93 -5.48
CA LEU A 191 -21.18 5.74 -6.27
C LEU A 191 -21.14 4.45 -5.42
N TRP A 192 -20.86 4.58 -4.13
CA TRP A 192 -20.76 3.46 -3.22
C TRP A 192 -22.16 2.92 -2.88
N ARG A 193 -23.03 3.78 -2.33
CA ARG A 193 -24.40 3.38 -1.93
C ARG A 193 -25.30 3.01 -3.10
N GLU A 194 -25.13 3.66 -4.24
CA GLU A 194 -25.97 3.45 -5.42
C GLU A 194 -25.70 2.10 -6.11
N HIS A 195 -24.47 1.59 -6.03
CA HIS A 195 -24.05 0.45 -6.85
C HIS A 195 -23.64 -0.80 -6.05
N PHE A 196 -23.01 -0.65 -4.89
CA PHE A 196 -22.34 -1.78 -4.24
C PHE A 196 -23.27 -2.67 -3.43
N GLN A 197 -23.27 -3.96 -3.76
CA GLN A 197 -23.89 -5.00 -2.94
C GLN A 197 -22.90 -5.47 -1.86
N MET A 198 -23.29 -5.32 -0.59
CA MET A 198 -22.48 -5.76 0.55
C MET A 198 -22.61 -7.27 0.78
N ILE A 199 -21.47 -7.93 0.98
CA ILE A 199 -21.34 -9.35 1.30
C ILE A 199 -20.40 -9.50 2.51
N THR A 200 -20.92 -9.93 3.65
CA THR A 200 -20.15 -10.01 4.90
C THR A 200 -19.65 -11.43 5.19
N LEU A 201 -18.33 -11.62 5.14
CA LEU A 201 -17.64 -12.80 5.62
C LEU A 201 -17.60 -12.80 7.16
N THR A 202 -18.09 -13.88 7.77
CA THR A 202 -18.28 -13.97 9.23
C THR A 202 -17.41 -15.04 9.89
N GLU A 203 -16.88 -15.98 9.13
CA GLU A 203 -16.08 -17.09 9.66
C GLU A 203 -14.61 -16.69 9.78
N ILE A 204 -14.06 -16.82 10.98
CA ILE A 204 -12.66 -16.49 11.29
C ILE A 204 -11.77 -17.65 10.85
N MET A 205 -10.78 -17.36 10.03
CA MET A 205 -9.88 -18.35 9.44
C MET A 205 -8.46 -18.31 10.01
N ARG A 206 -8.04 -17.19 10.61
CA ARG A 206 -6.65 -16.99 11.06
C ARG A 206 -6.42 -17.49 12.49
N GLN A 207 -7.29 -17.18 13.44
CA GLN A 207 -7.19 -17.59 14.86
C GLN A 207 -8.11 -18.78 15.18
N LYS A 208 -7.96 -19.90 14.45
CA LYS A 208 -8.84 -21.06 14.67
C LYS A 208 -8.62 -21.73 16.04
N ASP A 209 -7.40 -21.63 16.56
CA ASP A 209 -6.99 -22.29 17.80
C ASP A 209 -7.35 -21.48 19.06
N ASP A 210 -7.74 -20.21 18.90
CA ASP A 210 -8.17 -19.33 20.01
C ASP A 210 -9.44 -18.56 19.65
N VAL A 211 -10.56 -19.28 19.73
CA VAL A 211 -11.89 -18.74 19.43
C VAL A 211 -12.27 -17.62 20.41
N ALA A 212 -11.90 -17.75 21.69
CA ALA A 212 -12.25 -16.75 22.71
C ALA A 212 -11.61 -15.40 22.42
N PHE A 213 -10.32 -15.39 22.06
CA PHE A 213 -9.62 -14.19 21.62
C PHE A 213 -10.21 -13.61 20.34
N ALA A 214 -10.51 -14.47 19.36
CA ALA A 214 -11.06 -14.02 18.09
C ALA A 214 -12.47 -13.40 18.22
N GLU A 215 -13.31 -13.95 19.10
CA GLU A 215 -14.61 -13.38 19.44
C GLU A 215 -14.48 -12.06 20.21
N MET A 216 -13.54 -11.96 21.15
CA MET A 216 -13.23 -10.70 21.84
C MET A 216 -12.84 -9.61 20.83
N LEU A 217 -11.95 -9.90 19.88
CA LEU A 217 -11.54 -8.93 18.86
C LEU A 217 -12.74 -8.47 18.01
N ASN A 218 -13.68 -9.36 17.68
CA ASN A 218 -14.90 -8.99 16.96
C ASN A 218 -15.86 -8.14 17.80
N ARG A 219 -15.94 -8.35 19.12
CA ARG A 219 -16.68 -7.46 20.02
C ARG A 219 -16.04 -6.07 20.05
N ILE A 220 -14.73 -5.99 20.23
CA ILE A 220 -13.98 -4.72 20.26
C ILE A 220 -14.12 -3.96 18.94
N ARG A 221 -14.07 -4.67 17.80
CA ARG A 221 -14.16 -4.11 16.44
C ARG A 221 -15.36 -3.17 16.24
N VAL A 222 -16.50 -3.45 16.88
CA VAL A 222 -17.74 -2.69 16.69
C VAL A 222 -18.09 -1.77 17.86
N LYS A 223 -17.23 -1.68 18.88
CA LYS A 223 -17.50 -0.86 20.05
C LYS A 223 -17.39 0.63 19.77
N GLU A 224 -18.28 1.38 20.39
CA GLU A 224 -18.18 2.83 20.45
C GLU A 224 -17.30 3.27 21.63
N LYS A 225 -16.74 4.48 21.54
CA LYS A 225 -15.88 5.03 22.60
C LYS A 225 -16.58 5.15 23.96
N SER A 226 -17.92 5.26 23.95
CA SER A 226 -18.78 5.34 25.14
C SER A 226 -19.04 3.99 25.80
N GLU A 227 -18.73 2.87 25.13
CA GLU A 227 -19.03 1.53 25.64
C GLU A 227 -17.85 0.95 26.40
N GLU A 228 -18.07 0.57 27.66
CA GLU A 228 -17.04 -0.08 28.48
C GLU A 228 -16.76 -1.51 28.00
N LEU A 229 -15.50 -1.96 28.14
CA LEU A 229 -15.13 -3.35 27.92
C LEU A 229 -15.76 -4.26 28.98
N SER A 230 -16.20 -5.45 28.56
CA SER A 230 -16.71 -6.42 29.53
C SER A 230 -15.54 -6.91 30.40
N GLU A 231 -15.80 -7.23 31.67
CA GLU A 231 -14.75 -7.74 32.57
C GLU A 231 -14.00 -8.96 32.01
N PRO A 232 -14.65 -9.94 31.34
CA PRO A 232 -13.95 -11.02 30.66
C PRO A 232 -13.00 -10.54 29.54
N ASP A 233 -13.42 -9.57 28.72
CA ASP A 233 -12.57 -9.01 27.66
C ASP A 233 -11.37 -8.26 28.25
N ARG A 234 -11.60 -7.48 29.33
CA ARG A 234 -10.54 -6.77 30.05
C ARG A 234 -9.53 -7.76 30.64
N ALA A 235 -10.02 -8.80 31.31
CA ALA A 235 -9.16 -9.83 31.88
C ALA A 235 -8.31 -10.54 30.81
N LEU A 236 -8.89 -10.84 29.64
CA LEU A 236 -8.15 -11.44 28.53
C LEU A 236 -7.05 -10.51 28.00
N LEU A 237 -7.34 -9.21 27.84
CA LEU A 237 -6.34 -8.22 27.42
C LEU A 237 -5.24 -8.01 28.47
N SER A 238 -5.60 -7.98 29.75
CA SER A 238 -4.66 -7.77 30.84
C SER A 238 -3.67 -8.94 31.02
N GLN A 239 -4.00 -10.15 30.57
CA GLN A 239 -3.06 -11.28 30.58
C GLN A 239 -1.85 -11.05 29.68
N ALA A 240 -1.98 -10.21 28.65
CA ALA A 240 -0.88 -9.86 27.75
C ALA A 240 -0.03 -8.69 28.28
N VAL A 241 -0.45 -8.02 29.36
CA VAL A 241 0.29 -6.90 29.94
C VAL A 241 1.48 -7.45 30.74
N THR A 242 2.67 -7.06 30.32
CA THR A 242 3.93 -7.42 30.97
C THR A 242 4.70 -6.15 31.36
N GLU A 243 5.66 -6.29 32.27
CA GLU A 243 6.52 -5.18 32.64
C GLU A 243 7.41 -4.77 31.46
N PRO A 244 7.69 -3.47 31.24
CA PRO A 244 8.49 -2.99 30.12
C PRO A 244 9.86 -3.65 29.99
N GLU A 245 10.47 -4.06 31.11
CA GLU A 245 11.78 -4.71 31.17
C GLU A 245 11.75 -6.15 30.64
N LEU A 246 10.57 -6.78 30.63
CA LEU A 246 10.35 -8.13 30.11
C LEU A 246 9.95 -8.13 28.62
N CYS A 247 9.64 -6.97 28.05
CA CYS A 247 9.34 -6.85 26.63
C CYS A 247 10.57 -7.23 25.80
N PRO A 248 10.44 -8.18 24.85
CA PRO A 248 11.55 -8.51 23.95
C PRO A 248 11.99 -7.28 23.17
N THR A 249 13.29 -7.09 22.99
CA THR A 249 13.85 -5.94 22.28
C THR A 249 13.91 -6.15 20.76
N ASP A 250 13.74 -7.38 20.31
CA ASP A 250 13.87 -7.84 18.92
C ASP A 250 12.51 -8.02 18.21
N VAL A 251 11.42 -7.53 18.81
CA VAL A 251 10.06 -7.61 18.24
C VAL A 251 9.54 -6.25 17.80
N LEU A 252 8.58 -6.27 16.89
CA LEU A 252 7.88 -5.05 16.48
C LEU A 252 7.06 -4.50 17.64
N HIS A 253 7.28 -3.23 17.96
CA HIS A 253 6.49 -2.47 18.93
C HIS A 253 5.63 -1.48 18.17
N ILE A 254 4.39 -1.32 18.61
CA ILE A 254 3.40 -0.43 18.02
C ILE A 254 3.08 0.65 19.05
N PHE A 255 3.16 1.91 18.64
CA PHE A 255 2.88 3.06 19.51
C PHE A 255 1.79 3.96 18.92
N ALA A 256 1.06 4.66 19.78
CA ALA A 256 -0.03 5.53 19.32
C ALA A 256 0.44 6.77 18.52
N THR A 257 1.71 7.17 18.63
CA THR A 257 2.23 8.37 17.97
C THR A 257 3.65 8.20 17.44
N ASN A 258 3.95 8.82 16.29
CA ASN A 258 5.29 8.82 15.70
C ASN A 258 6.35 9.38 16.67
N LYS A 259 5.98 10.34 17.53
CA LYS A 259 6.92 10.88 18.53
C LYS A 259 7.40 9.79 19.50
N GLN A 260 6.50 8.89 19.92
CA GLN A 260 6.86 7.76 20.77
C GLN A 260 7.73 6.75 20.01
N VAL A 261 7.36 6.46 18.75
CA VAL A 261 8.16 5.60 17.85
C VAL A 261 9.58 6.15 17.69
N ASP A 262 9.72 7.42 17.33
CA ASP A 262 11.01 8.08 17.11
C ASP A 262 11.88 8.10 18.37
N SER A 263 11.26 8.34 19.53
CA SER A 263 11.95 8.37 20.83
C SER A 263 12.47 6.99 21.22
N HIS A 264 11.63 5.96 21.06
CA HIS A 264 11.99 4.57 21.35
C HIS A 264 13.03 4.03 20.35
N ASN A 265 12.84 4.26 19.05
CA ASN A 265 13.80 3.90 18.00
C ASN A 265 15.18 4.51 18.28
N SER A 266 15.23 5.80 18.64
CA SER A 266 16.49 6.49 18.93
C SER A 266 17.20 5.94 20.18
N ALA A 267 16.45 5.68 21.24
CA ALA A 267 16.98 5.10 22.48
C ALA A 267 17.54 3.70 22.23
N MET A 268 16.81 2.86 21.49
CA MET A 268 17.22 1.50 21.19
C MET A 268 18.42 1.44 20.23
N LEU A 269 18.47 2.34 19.24
CA LEU A 269 19.65 2.46 18.37
C LEU A 269 20.91 2.81 19.17
N ALA A 270 20.79 3.77 20.09
CA ALA A 270 21.90 4.19 20.96
C ALA A 270 22.32 3.10 21.97
N LEU A 271 21.37 2.26 22.40
CA LEU A 271 21.63 1.16 23.32
C LEU A 271 22.31 -0.04 22.63
N LEU A 272 21.84 -0.39 21.42
CA LEU A 272 22.26 -1.62 20.72
C LEU A 272 23.52 -1.42 19.87
N HIS A 273 23.82 -0.19 19.45
CA HIS A 273 24.91 0.07 18.52
C HIS A 273 25.82 1.20 18.99
N SER A 274 27.12 0.94 19.04
CA SER A 274 28.15 1.93 19.37
C SER A 274 28.53 2.84 18.19
N HIS A 275 28.45 2.32 16.97
CA HIS A 275 28.84 3.02 15.74
C HIS A 275 27.62 3.41 14.93
N ILE A 276 27.10 4.61 15.21
CA ILE A 276 25.97 5.19 14.49
C ILE A 276 26.48 6.10 13.38
N THR A 277 26.11 5.79 12.14
CA THR A 277 26.32 6.64 10.98
C THR A 277 25.15 7.60 10.82
N LYS A 278 25.45 8.90 10.87
CA LYS A 278 24.49 9.96 10.57
C LYS A 278 24.52 10.27 9.07
N ILE A 279 23.36 10.19 8.44
CA ILE A 279 23.17 10.45 7.01
C ILE A 279 22.24 11.65 6.87
N ASP A 280 22.78 12.79 6.47
CA ASP A 280 22.00 14.02 6.25
C ASP A 280 21.46 14.11 4.83
N ALA A 281 20.23 14.57 4.66
CA ALA A 281 19.62 14.82 3.36
C ALA A 281 20.39 15.90 2.58
N ASP A 282 20.49 15.73 1.27
CA ASP A 282 21.02 16.78 0.40
C ASP A 282 19.87 17.67 -0.08
N ASP A 283 19.78 18.87 0.48
CA ASP A 283 18.77 19.84 0.11
C ASP A 283 19.31 20.89 -0.86
N TYR A 284 18.49 21.22 -1.86
CA TYR A 284 18.81 22.19 -2.89
C TYR A 284 17.72 23.24 -2.98
N LYS A 285 18.12 24.50 -3.15
CA LYS A 285 17.22 25.63 -3.36
C LYS A 285 17.53 26.31 -4.67
N LYS A 286 16.49 26.72 -5.40
CA LYS A 286 16.67 27.52 -6.61
C LYS A 286 17.19 28.91 -6.25
N ASP A 287 18.36 29.25 -6.78
CA ASP A 287 18.94 30.58 -6.69
C ASP A 287 18.08 31.57 -7.51
N PRO A 288 17.54 32.64 -6.89
CA PRO A 288 16.73 33.63 -7.60
C PRO A 288 17.47 34.38 -8.71
N GLN A 289 18.79 34.52 -8.61
CA GLN A 289 19.59 35.30 -9.57
C GLN A 289 20.05 34.46 -10.75
N THR A 290 20.56 33.26 -10.50
CA THR A 290 21.11 32.39 -11.56
C THR A 290 20.09 31.39 -12.10
N GLY A 291 18.99 31.17 -11.38
CA GLY A 291 17.99 30.16 -11.69
C GLY A 291 18.47 28.71 -11.49
N ARG A 292 19.72 28.50 -11.04
CA ARG A 292 20.30 27.17 -10.80
C ARG A 292 19.94 26.65 -9.41
N MET A 293 19.99 25.33 -9.23
CA MET A 293 19.81 24.70 -7.92
C MET A 293 21.13 24.74 -7.16
N ALA A 294 21.13 25.29 -5.94
CA ALA A 294 22.29 25.37 -5.06
C ALA A 294 22.08 24.51 -3.81
N ARG A 295 23.03 23.61 -3.52
CA ARG A 295 23.01 22.76 -2.32
C ARG A 295 23.09 23.62 -1.07
N GLN A 296 22.36 23.23 -0.03
CA GLN A 296 22.35 23.87 1.28
C GLN A 296 23.28 23.13 2.23
N ASP A 297 23.92 23.88 3.14
CA ASP A 297 24.85 23.31 4.13
C ASP A 297 24.17 22.49 5.22
N LYS A 298 22.86 22.72 5.45
CA LYS A 298 22.05 22.01 6.43
C LYS A 298 20.77 21.52 5.79
N PRO A 299 20.32 20.30 6.14
CA PRO A 299 19.05 19.81 5.67
C PRO A 299 17.91 20.67 6.24
N PHE A 300 16.90 20.86 5.42
CA PHE A 300 15.64 21.45 5.78
C PHE A 300 14.92 20.54 6.76
N LYS A 301 14.31 21.13 7.79
CA LYS A 301 13.35 20.40 8.60
C LYS A 301 12.13 20.06 7.73
N GLY A 302 12.05 18.79 7.35
CA GLY A 302 10.95 18.26 6.58
C GLY A 302 9.66 18.16 7.39
N ASN A 303 8.52 18.21 6.71
CA ASN A 303 7.23 17.86 7.30
C ASN A 303 7.06 16.33 7.35
N ARG A 304 6.07 15.84 8.13
CA ARG A 304 5.75 14.39 8.30
C ARG A 304 5.55 13.58 7.02
N ASN A 305 5.38 14.20 5.85
CA ASN A 305 5.14 13.53 4.57
C ASN A 305 6.28 13.70 3.57
N GLU A 306 7.45 14.16 4.02
CA GLU A 306 8.63 14.42 3.20
C GLU A 306 9.68 13.33 3.51
N LEU A 307 10.78 13.31 2.77
CA LEU A 307 11.89 12.42 3.13
C LEU A 307 12.52 12.87 4.46
N PRO A 308 13.10 11.94 5.25
CA PRO A 308 13.77 12.31 6.49
C PRO A 308 14.94 13.27 6.21
N ASP A 309 15.06 14.29 7.07
CA ASP A 309 16.12 15.30 7.05
C ASP A 309 17.46 14.72 7.50
N THR A 310 17.43 13.85 8.50
CA THR A 310 18.56 13.06 8.96
C THR A 310 18.10 11.63 9.20
N LEU A 311 18.88 10.67 8.71
CA LEU A 311 18.73 9.25 8.99
C LEU A 311 19.94 8.76 9.80
N ASN A 312 19.72 8.32 11.04
CA ASN A 312 20.74 7.67 11.84
C ASN A 312 20.67 6.17 11.60
N VAL A 313 21.76 5.50 11.25
CA VAL A 313 21.76 4.06 11.00
C VAL A 313 23.00 3.40 11.57
N ALA A 314 22.90 2.11 11.84
CA ALA A 314 24.03 1.27 12.20
C ALA A 314 23.90 -0.08 11.48
N GLU A 315 25.03 -0.68 11.12
CA GLU A 315 25.01 -2.04 10.57
C GLU A 315 24.44 -3.01 11.60
N GLY A 316 23.56 -3.91 11.15
CA GLY A 316 22.75 -4.80 11.97
C GLY A 316 21.39 -4.25 12.40
N VAL A 317 21.11 -2.96 12.20
CA VAL A 317 19.83 -2.37 12.62
C VAL A 317 18.67 -2.80 11.71
N ARG A 318 17.47 -2.92 12.29
CA ARG A 318 16.22 -3.07 11.55
C ARG A 318 15.78 -1.74 10.94
N VAL A 319 15.36 -1.80 9.68
CA VAL A 319 14.85 -0.65 8.92
C VAL A 319 13.60 -1.05 8.15
N MET A 320 12.75 -0.06 7.87
CA MET A 320 11.53 -0.23 7.09
C MET A 320 11.55 0.77 5.94
N LEU A 321 11.13 0.31 4.77
CA LEU A 321 10.86 1.22 3.66
C LEU A 321 9.66 2.09 4.00
N THR A 322 9.81 3.41 3.89
CA THR A 322 8.73 4.38 4.16
C THR A 322 8.06 4.86 2.88
N ARG A 323 8.61 4.47 1.71
CA ARG A 323 8.05 4.76 0.38
C ARG A 323 8.03 3.51 -0.47
N ASN A 324 7.12 3.50 -1.44
CA ASN A 324 7.14 2.52 -2.51
C ASN A 324 8.28 2.87 -3.47
N ILE A 325 9.26 1.98 -3.59
CA ILE A 325 10.36 2.08 -4.54
C ILE A 325 9.98 1.31 -5.80
N ASP A 326 9.64 0.04 -5.63
CA ASP A 326 9.20 -0.85 -6.70
C ASP A 326 8.25 -1.91 -6.12
N VAL A 327 6.96 -1.74 -6.39
CA VAL A 327 5.91 -2.65 -5.91
C VAL A 327 6.06 -4.04 -6.53
N SER A 328 6.51 -4.12 -7.79
CA SER A 328 6.68 -5.41 -8.50
C SER A 328 7.81 -6.25 -7.92
N GLN A 329 8.80 -5.60 -7.32
CA GLN A 329 9.93 -6.23 -6.63
C GLN A 329 9.70 -6.34 -5.12
N GLY A 330 8.51 -6.04 -4.59
CA GLY A 330 8.25 -6.08 -3.16
C GLY A 330 9.00 -5.03 -2.33
N LEU A 331 9.55 -4.00 -2.97
CA LEU A 331 10.16 -2.85 -2.30
C LEU A 331 9.08 -1.79 -2.05
N VAL A 332 8.17 -2.10 -1.13
CA VAL A 332 6.99 -1.29 -0.81
C VAL A 332 7.09 -0.64 0.56
N ASN A 333 6.34 0.44 0.78
CA ASN A 333 6.18 1.02 2.11
C ASN A 333 5.67 -0.06 3.09
N GLY A 334 6.37 -0.22 4.21
CA GLY A 334 6.14 -1.28 5.19
C GLY A 334 7.03 -2.52 5.03
N SER A 335 7.89 -2.57 4.01
CA SER A 335 8.82 -3.71 3.84
C SER A 335 9.95 -3.60 4.86
N PHE A 336 10.12 -4.65 5.66
CA PHE A 336 11.19 -4.72 6.66
C PHE A 336 12.46 -5.35 6.10
N SER A 337 13.59 -4.89 6.63
CA SER A 337 14.91 -5.40 6.29
C SER A 337 15.91 -5.11 7.40
N THR A 338 17.05 -5.77 7.35
CA THR A 338 18.20 -5.48 8.21
C THR A 338 19.28 -4.78 7.39
N LEU A 339 19.77 -3.64 7.86
CA LEU A 339 20.90 -2.96 7.23
C LEU A 339 22.17 -3.78 7.45
N VAL A 340 22.82 -4.20 6.37
CA VAL A 340 24.05 -5.01 6.44
C VAL A 340 25.27 -4.18 6.07
N ARG A 341 25.13 -3.20 5.16
CA ARG A 341 26.27 -2.43 4.68
C ARG A 341 25.90 -1.00 4.35
N VAL A 342 26.76 -0.07 4.75
CA VAL A 342 26.70 1.34 4.31
C VAL A 342 27.80 1.56 3.26
N ILE A 343 27.40 2.00 2.05
CA ILE A 343 28.36 2.28 0.97
C ILE A 343 28.54 3.79 0.87
N SER A 344 29.78 4.23 1.05
CA SER A 344 30.17 5.62 0.87
C SER A 344 31.13 5.81 -0.29
N SER A 345 30.93 6.88 -1.05
CA SER A 345 31.91 7.40 -2.01
C SER A 345 32.59 8.64 -1.42
N GLU A 346 33.89 8.81 -1.64
CA GLU A 346 34.54 10.07 -1.32
C GLU A 346 34.24 11.10 -2.39
N GLN A 347 33.65 12.22 -1.98
CA GLN A 347 33.47 13.40 -2.83
C GLN A 347 34.10 14.59 -2.12
N ASN A 348 35.10 15.22 -2.75
CA ASN A 348 35.82 16.39 -2.22
C ASN A 348 36.40 16.17 -0.80
N GLY A 349 36.89 14.96 -0.50
CA GLY A 349 37.48 14.61 0.80
C GLY A 349 36.47 14.37 1.92
N VAL A 350 35.17 14.34 1.60
CA VAL A 350 34.09 13.99 2.54
C VAL A 350 33.46 12.68 2.11
N ALA A 351 33.34 11.72 3.02
CA ALA A 351 32.63 10.48 2.78
C ALA A 351 31.13 10.77 2.63
N HIS A 352 30.58 10.48 1.45
CA HIS A 352 29.17 10.66 1.12
C HIS A 352 28.52 9.30 0.93
N VAL A 353 27.48 9.00 1.73
CA VAL A 353 26.78 7.71 1.66
C VAL A 353 25.88 7.67 0.43
N THR A 354 26.22 6.80 -0.52
CA THR A 354 25.53 6.68 -1.80
C THR A 354 24.48 5.58 -1.82
N MET A 355 24.72 4.48 -1.11
CA MET A 355 23.80 3.33 -1.09
C MET A 355 23.75 2.64 0.28
N LEU A 356 22.60 2.04 0.56
CA LEU A 356 22.41 1.13 1.69
C LEU A 356 22.21 -0.30 1.17
N GLY A 357 22.99 -1.25 1.68
CA GLY A 357 22.84 -2.68 1.40
C GLY A 357 21.97 -3.34 2.47
N LEU A 358 20.77 -3.75 2.08
CA LEU A 358 19.73 -4.28 2.97
C LEU A 358 19.52 -5.77 2.74
N LYS A 359 19.41 -6.54 3.83
CA LYS A 359 18.90 -7.90 3.79
C LYS A 359 17.39 -7.85 4.03
N MET A 360 16.61 -8.05 2.97
CA MET A 360 15.14 -8.07 3.06
C MET A 360 14.66 -9.31 3.83
N ASP A 361 13.56 -9.16 4.58
CA ASP A 361 12.92 -10.30 5.25
C ASP A 361 12.28 -11.26 4.24
N ASP A 362 11.69 -10.69 3.19
CA ASP A 362 11.23 -11.45 2.04
C ASP A 362 12.39 -11.70 1.07
N GLU A 363 12.86 -12.94 1.01
CA GLU A 363 13.93 -13.37 0.11
C GLU A 363 13.57 -13.26 -1.38
N THR A 364 12.32 -13.00 -1.72
CA THR A 364 11.90 -12.72 -3.10
C THR A 364 11.95 -11.24 -3.44
N ALA A 365 12.03 -10.37 -2.44
CA ALA A 365 12.05 -8.93 -2.65
C ALA A 365 13.40 -8.43 -3.22
N GLY A 366 13.31 -7.39 -4.05
CA GLY A 366 14.43 -6.62 -4.58
C GLY A 366 15.43 -7.41 -5.41
N ARG A 367 15.06 -8.52 -6.06
CA ARG A 367 15.99 -9.34 -6.87
C ARG A 367 16.75 -8.51 -7.91
N ASN A 368 16.06 -7.58 -8.57
CA ASN A 368 16.66 -6.68 -9.56
C ASN A 368 17.58 -5.60 -8.96
N TYR A 369 17.70 -5.55 -7.64
CA TYR A 369 18.47 -4.55 -6.90
C TYR A 369 19.71 -5.16 -6.22
N ARG A 370 19.99 -6.47 -6.40
CA ARG A 370 21.08 -7.14 -5.66
C ARG A 370 22.48 -6.95 -6.21
N ASN A 371 22.62 -6.81 -7.53
CA ASN A 371 23.93 -6.75 -8.18
C ASN A 371 24.35 -5.31 -8.54
N ARG A 372 23.90 -4.32 -7.75
CA ARG A 372 24.18 -2.90 -8.02
C ARG A 372 25.50 -2.40 -7.42
N ALA A 373 26.02 -3.08 -6.40
CA ALA A 373 27.27 -2.68 -5.73
C ALA A 373 28.44 -3.63 -6.07
N PRO A 374 29.65 -3.10 -6.37
CA PRO A 374 30.82 -3.93 -6.62
C PRO A 374 31.27 -4.69 -5.37
N GLY A 375 31.50 -6.00 -5.49
CA GLY A 375 31.97 -6.85 -4.38
C GLY A 375 30.95 -6.98 -3.24
N GLY A 376 29.67 -6.76 -3.53
CA GLY A 376 28.56 -7.03 -2.61
C GLY A 376 28.18 -8.51 -2.58
N PRO A 377 27.65 -9.03 -1.45
CA PRO A 377 27.00 -10.33 -1.44
C PRO A 377 25.76 -10.35 -2.34
N ASP A 378 25.57 -11.41 -3.12
CA ASP A 378 24.46 -11.58 -4.07
C ASP A 378 23.05 -11.58 -3.42
N ASN A 379 22.96 -11.58 -2.09
CA ASN A 379 21.70 -11.60 -1.34
C ASN A 379 21.28 -10.24 -0.78
N LEU A 380 22.10 -9.18 -0.91
CA LEU A 380 21.77 -7.85 -0.41
C LEU A 380 21.06 -7.03 -1.47
N VAL A 381 19.97 -6.37 -1.11
CA VAL A 381 19.26 -5.40 -1.93
C VAL A 381 19.86 -4.02 -1.71
N TYR A 382 20.35 -3.39 -2.77
CA TYR A 382 20.96 -2.07 -2.67
C TYR A 382 19.97 -0.97 -3.02
N ILE A 383 19.79 -0.03 -2.10
CA ILE A 383 18.88 1.10 -2.24
C ILE A 383 19.67 2.40 -2.32
N ASP A 384 19.40 3.14 -3.39
CA ASP A 384 19.97 4.46 -3.68
C ASP A 384 19.18 5.57 -2.95
N ARG A 385 19.76 6.76 -2.88
CA ARG A 385 19.01 7.96 -2.45
C ARG A 385 17.93 8.30 -3.46
N ALA A 386 16.77 8.75 -3.00
CA ALA A 386 15.68 9.22 -3.85
C ALA A 386 15.58 10.73 -3.83
N GLU A 387 15.17 11.30 -4.95
CA GLU A 387 14.96 12.74 -5.11
C GLU A 387 13.47 13.08 -5.00
N GLU A 388 13.12 14.06 -4.16
CA GLU A 388 11.78 14.64 -4.12
C GLU A 388 11.82 16.16 -4.37
N ASN A 389 10.97 16.61 -5.28
CA ASN A 389 10.73 18.04 -5.50
C ASN A 389 9.73 18.56 -4.47
N MET A 390 10.09 19.64 -3.79
CA MET A 390 9.30 20.29 -2.76
C MET A 390 9.10 21.77 -3.05
N LYS A 391 8.08 22.36 -2.42
CA LYS A 391 7.89 23.82 -2.38
C LYS A 391 8.00 24.29 -0.95
N GLN A 392 9.09 24.97 -0.62
CA GLN A 392 9.32 25.50 0.72
C GLN A 392 9.19 27.02 0.69
N LYS A 393 8.22 27.56 1.45
CA LYS A 393 7.92 29.01 1.52
C LYS A 393 7.81 29.70 0.14
N GLY A 394 7.20 29.03 -0.83
CA GLY A 394 6.97 29.57 -2.18
C GLY A 394 8.14 29.41 -3.16
N VAL A 395 9.27 28.81 -2.74
CA VAL A 395 10.44 28.54 -3.60
C VAL A 395 10.53 27.05 -3.91
N ASN A 396 10.88 26.70 -5.15
CA ASN A 396 11.16 25.31 -5.53
C ASN A 396 12.44 24.83 -4.83
N ALA A 397 12.32 23.71 -4.13
CA ALA A 397 13.39 23.01 -3.43
C ALA A 397 13.43 21.55 -3.87
N GLN A 398 14.57 20.89 -3.70
CA GLN A 398 14.74 19.46 -4.00
C GLN A 398 15.48 18.82 -2.83
N THR A 399 14.98 17.69 -2.36
CA THR A 399 15.57 16.92 -1.25
C THR A 399 15.99 15.55 -1.78
N VAL A 400 17.24 15.19 -1.55
CA VAL A 400 17.78 13.87 -1.88
C VAL A 400 18.10 13.13 -0.59
N SER A 401 17.32 12.11 -0.28
CA SER A 401 17.44 11.34 0.96
C SER A 401 16.94 9.91 0.75
N TYR A 402 17.13 9.05 1.75
CA TYR A 402 16.73 7.66 1.63
C TYR A 402 15.23 7.48 1.83
N GLN A 403 14.66 6.58 1.04
CA GLN A 403 13.28 6.10 1.18
C GLN A 403 13.11 5.04 2.27
N THR A 404 14.14 4.88 3.10
CA THR A 404 14.17 4.06 4.30
C THR A 404 13.96 4.97 5.52
N GLY A 405 13.14 4.51 6.45
CA GLY A 405 13.13 5.01 7.82
C GLY A 405 13.89 4.04 8.72
N LEU A 406 14.51 4.56 9.77
CA LEU A 406 14.76 3.74 10.96
C LEU A 406 13.44 3.13 11.40
N CYS A 407 13.38 1.81 11.47
CA CYS A 407 12.24 1.11 12.03
C CYS A 407 12.76 -0.10 12.76
N LEU A 408 13.09 0.13 14.02
CA LEU A 408 12.94 -0.94 15.00
C LEU A 408 11.41 -1.14 15.26
N TYR A 409 10.58 -0.08 15.12
CA TYR A 409 9.17 -0.04 15.57
C TYR A 409 8.21 0.75 14.64
N ASP A 410 6.88 0.49 14.68
CA ASP A 410 5.83 1.05 13.79
C ASP A 410 4.83 1.96 14.53
N SER A 411 4.17 2.88 13.80
CA SER A 411 3.19 3.87 14.32
C SER A 411 1.76 3.59 13.90
#